data_AF-A0A1F4XBS4-F1
#
_entry.id   AF-A0A1F4XBS4-F1
#
_cell.length_a   1.000
_cell.length_b   1.000
_cell.length_c   1.000
_cell.angle_alpha   90.00
_cell.angle_beta   90.00
_cell.angle_gamma   90.00
#
_symmetry.space_group_name_H-M   'P 1'
#
loop_
_entity.id
_entity.type
_entity.pdbx_description
1 polymer ?
#
loop_
_entity_poly.entity_id
_entity_poly.type
_entity_poly.pdbx_seq_one_letter_code
_entity_poly.pdbx_strand_id
1 'polypeptide(L)'
;MTDTGRFRFSSTTSKSLKVSAELIELGADPKLLTDNIYYSVNLSDLRFLGYVLSQMEIEENGKISSITLRREILDRYQINIENTEGIVDYSLFLKGVKVGILFKEIAPDKTKVSLRSQNNLDISKIAKAFGGGGHKNAAGCLLRVNLEKAKKIVLGEIKKWI
;
A
#
# COMPACT_ATOMS: atom_id res chain seq x y z
N MET A 1 -15.01 -9.01 -1.93
CA MET A 1 -14.89 -7.83 -1.05
C MET A 1 -13.42 -7.41 -0.90
N THR A 2 -12.56 -8.15 -0.20
CA THR A 2 -11.15 -7.77 0.09
C THR A 2 -10.27 -7.69 -1.17
N ASP A 3 -10.20 -8.75 -1.97
CA ASP A 3 -9.36 -8.83 -3.18
C ASP A 3 -9.82 -7.90 -4.32
N THR A 4 -11.07 -7.46 -4.23
CA THR A 4 -11.69 -6.49 -5.15
C THR A 4 -11.54 -5.04 -4.65
N GLY A 5 -10.94 -4.82 -3.48
CA GLY A 5 -10.84 -3.50 -2.86
C GLY A 5 -12.21 -2.86 -2.64
N ARG A 6 -13.16 -3.63 -2.10
CA ARG A 6 -14.58 -3.24 -1.98
C ARG A 6 -15.20 -2.93 -3.35
N PHE A 7 -14.93 -3.79 -4.33
CA PHE A 7 -15.38 -3.66 -5.72
C PHE A 7 -14.81 -2.46 -6.50
N ARG A 8 -13.74 -1.84 -5.99
CA ARG A 8 -13.04 -0.71 -6.63
C ARG A 8 -12.03 -1.14 -7.68
N PHE A 9 -11.33 -2.25 -7.45
CA PHE A 9 -10.19 -2.63 -8.27
C PHE A 9 -10.63 -3.18 -9.62
N SER A 10 -9.73 -3.14 -10.61
CA SER A 10 -9.96 -3.71 -11.96
C SER A 10 -10.16 -5.24 -11.96
N SER A 11 -9.88 -5.91 -10.85
CA SER A 11 -10.24 -7.32 -10.62
C SER A 11 -11.75 -7.53 -10.43
N THR A 12 -12.52 -6.46 -10.23
CA THR A 12 -13.98 -6.53 -10.10
C THR A 12 -14.61 -6.79 -11.46
N THR A 13 -15.36 -7.88 -11.56
CA THR A 13 -16.08 -8.29 -12.77
C THR A 13 -17.58 -8.38 -12.53
N SER A 14 -18.36 -8.42 -13.61
CA SER A 14 -19.80 -8.72 -13.53
C SER A 14 -20.05 -10.04 -12.78
N LYS A 15 -19.20 -11.05 -13.00
CA LYS A 15 -19.28 -12.33 -12.29
C LYS A 15 -19.10 -12.16 -10.77
N SER A 16 -18.09 -11.40 -10.32
CA SER A 16 -17.89 -11.19 -8.88
C SER A 16 -19.06 -10.48 -8.21
N LEU A 17 -19.72 -9.55 -8.90
CA LEU A 17 -20.90 -8.86 -8.38
C LEU A 17 -22.12 -9.78 -8.32
N LYS A 18 -22.37 -10.59 -9.36
CA LYS A 18 -23.45 -11.59 -9.39
C LYS A 18 -23.30 -12.62 -8.25
N VAL A 19 -22.11 -13.21 -8.12
CA VAL A 19 -21.84 -14.16 -7.03
C VAL A 19 -22.00 -13.50 -5.67
N SER A 20 -21.59 -12.23 -5.51
CA SER A 20 -21.80 -11.51 -4.25
C SER A 20 -23.29 -11.32 -3.91
N ALA A 21 -24.14 -11.08 -4.92
CA ALA A 21 -25.59 -10.98 -4.74
C ALA A 21 -26.19 -12.33 -4.33
N GLU A 22 -25.82 -13.42 -5.00
CA GLU A 22 -26.26 -14.78 -4.63
C GLU A 22 -25.86 -15.14 -3.19
N LEU A 23 -24.65 -14.77 -2.75
CA LEU A 23 -24.23 -15.01 -1.37
C LEU A 23 -25.08 -14.24 -0.35
N ILE A 24 -25.51 -13.03 -0.68
CA ILE A 24 -26.42 -12.24 0.17
C ILE A 24 -27.79 -12.91 0.24
N GLU A 25 -28.32 -13.40 -0.88
CA GLU A 25 -29.57 -14.17 -0.91
C GLU A 25 -29.49 -15.45 -0.05
N LEU A 26 -28.31 -16.06 0.03
CA LEU A 26 -28.02 -17.22 0.88
C LEU A 26 -27.74 -16.86 2.35
N GLY A 27 -27.86 -15.59 2.74
CA GLY A 27 -27.75 -15.13 4.13
C GLY A 27 -26.41 -14.54 4.53
N ALA A 28 -25.48 -14.30 3.59
CA ALA A 28 -24.30 -13.51 3.91
C ALA A 28 -24.71 -12.07 4.25
N ASP A 29 -24.21 -11.53 5.36
CA ASP A 29 -24.45 -10.16 5.78
C ASP A 29 -23.23 -9.27 5.44
N PRO A 30 -23.31 -8.41 4.39
CA PRO A 30 -22.21 -7.53 4.03
C PRO A 30 -21.83 -6.57 5.15
N LYS A 31 -22.79 -6.10 5.95
CA LYS A 31 -22.53 -5.17 7.05
C LYS A 31 -21.69 -5.85 8.12
N LEU A 32 -22.11 -7.03 8.58
CA LEU A 32 -21.36 -7.80 9.57
C LEU A 32 -19.93 -8.10 9.08
N LEU A 33 -19.78 -8.49 7.81
CA LEU A 33 -18.47 -8.76 7.22
C LEU A 33 -17.61 -7.51 7.15
N THR A 34 -18.16 -6.37 6.70
CA THR A 34 -17.43 -5.10 6.66
C THR A 34 -17.07 -4.60 8.05
N ASP A 35 -17.96 -4.76 9.03
CA ASP A 35 -17.74 -4.30 10.40
C ASP A 35 -16.53 -5.02 11.01
N ASN A 36 -16.50 -6.35 10.86
CA ASN A 36 -15.40 -7.18 11.37
C ASN A 36 -14.07 -6.90 10.66
N ILE A 37 -14.09 -6.59 9.36
CA ILE A 37 -12.87 -6.43 8.56
C ILE A 37 -12.35 -4.98 8.57
N TYR A 38 -13.22 -3.98 8.61
CA TYR A 38 -12.86 -2.58 8.38
C TYR A 38 -13.23 -1.63 9.52
N TYR A 39 -14.22 -1.97 10.35
CA TYR A 39 -14.69 -1.12 11.46
C TYR A 39 -14.25 -1.67 12.83
N SER A 40 -13.09 -2.34 12.86
CA SER A 40 -12.50 -2.95 14.06
C SER A 40 -11.16 -2.31 14.48
N VAL A 41 -10.81 -1.15 13.89
CA VAL A 41 -9.56 -0.43 14.20
C VAL A 41 -9.66 0.31 15.54
N ASN A 42 -8.54 0.35 16.28
CA ASN A 42 -8.48 1.06 17.56
C ASN A 42 -8.03 2.52 17.37
N LEU A 43 -8.14 3.34 18.42
CA LEU A 43 -7.74 4.75 18.39
C LEU A 43 -6.24 4.94 18.10
N SER A 44 -5.38 4.02 18.55
CA SER A 44 -3.94 4.07 18.27
C SER A 44 -3.66 3.90 16.79
N ASP A 45 -4.34 2.96 16.12
CA ASP A 45 -4.23 2.73 14.68
C ASP A 45 -4.63 3.99 13.90
N LEU A 46 -5.72 4.65 14.30
CA LEU A 46 -6.19 5.89 13.66
C LEU A 46 -5.22 7.06 13.88
N ARG A 47 -4.67 7.21 15.10
CA ARG A 47 -3.67 8.24 15.40
C ARG A 47 -2.37 8.00 14.65
N PHE A 48 -1.93 6.74 14.57
CA PHE A 48 -0.78 6.33 13.78
C PHE A 48 -1.00 6.63 12.30
N LEU A 49 -2.15 6.26 11.74
CA LEU A 49 -2.51 6.61 10.37
C LEU A 49 -2.45 8.13 10.14
N GLY A 50 -3.03 8.92 11.03
CA GLY A 50 -2.97 10.38 10.96
C GLY A 50 -1.53 10.92 10.94
N TYR A 51 -0.67 10.40 11.81
CA TYR A 51 0.77 10.72 11.79
C TYR A 51 1.42 10.35 10.46
N VAL A 52 1.24 9.10 10.01
CA VAL A 52 1.82 8.60 8.76
C VAL A 52 1.41 9.44 7.56
N LEU A 53 0.13 9.81 7.46
CA LEU A 53 -0.38 10.66 6.38
C LEU A 53 0.22 12.08 6.42
N SER A 54 0.44 12.63 7.61
CA SER A 54 1.11 13.95 7.76
C SER A 54 2.57 13.95 7.33
N GLN A 55 3.21 12.77 7.26
CA GLN A 55 4.62 12.61 6.86
C GLN A 55 4.76 12.18 5.38
N MET A 56 3.67 12.22 4.61
CA MET A 56 3.70 11.82 3.20
C MET A 56 4.54 12.81 2.39
N GLU A 57 5.44 12.27 1.56
CA GLU A 57 6.31 13.05 0.68
C GLU A 57 5.81 12.95 -0.76
N ILE A 58 5.91 14.05 -1.51
CA ILE A 58 5.47 14.15 -2.90
C ILE A 58 6.64 14.60 -3.78
N GLU A 59 6.81 13.94 -4.93
CA GLU A 59 7.88 14.22 -5.89
C GLU A 59 7.36 14.23 -7.34
N GLU A 60 8.23 14.66 -8.27
CA GLU A 60 7.97 14.65 -9.73
C GLU A 60 6.67 15.37 -10.11
N ASN A 61 6.51 16.62 -9.64
CA ASN A 61 5.32 17.44 -9.88
C ASN A 61 4.00 16.75 -9.48
N GLY A 62 4.00 16.00 -8.37
CA GLY A 62 2.80 15.32 -7.86
C GLY A 62 2.56 13.93 -8.42
N LYS A 63 3.48 13.39 -9.24
CA LYS A 63 3.31 12.06 -9.86
C LYS A 63 3.77 10.91 -8.95
N ILE A 64 4.65 11.17 -8.00
CA ILE A 64 5.12 10.18 -7.01
C ILE A 64 4.68 10.61 -5.63
N SER A 65 4.12 9.68 -4.87
CA SER A 65 3.87 9.82 -3.44
C SER A 65 4.57 8.71 -2.67
N SER A 66 5.21 9.05 -1.56
CA SER A 66 5.87 8.08 -0.71
C SER A 66 5.54 8.27 0.77
N ILE A 67 5.53 7.16 1.49
CA ILE A 67 5.35 7.07 2.93
C ILE A 67 6.57 6.34 3.50
N THR A 68 7.07 6.83 4.63
CA THR A 68 8.20 6.22 5.34
C THR A 68 7.78 5.78 6.74
N LEU A 69 7.99 4.50 7.06
CA LEU A 69 7.77 3.92 8.39
C LEU A 69 9.11 3.51 8.99
N ARG A 70 9.58 4.31 9.95
CA ARG A 70 10.73 3.98 10.80
C ARG A 70 10.31 3.09 11.95
N ARG A 71 11.23 2.25 12.43
CA ARG A 71 10.93 1.32 13.54
C ARG A 71 10.50 2.06 14.81
N GLU A 72 11.17 3.17 15.11
CA GLU A 72 10.88 4.05 16.25
C GLU A 72 9.42 4.54 16.29
N ILE A 73 8.80 4.75 15.12
CA ILE A 73 7.41 5.22 15.03
C ILE A 73 6.46 4.06 15.32
N LEU A 74 6.75 2.86 14.80
CA LEU A 74 5.94 1.67 15.09
C LEU A 74 5.94 1.39 16.60
N ASP A 75 7.11 1.48 17.25
CA ASP A 75 7.24 1.27 18.68
C ASP A 75 6.51 2.36 19.48
N ARG A 76 6.61 3.63 19.08
CA ARG A 76 5.90 4.77 19.70
C ARG A 76 4.39 4.59 19.74
N TYR A 77 3.80 4.08 18.65
CA TYR A 77 2.35 3.89 18.53
C TYR A 77 1.91 2.46 18.89
N GLN A 78 2.84 1.60 19.34
CA GLN A 78 2.60 0.19 19.66
C GLN A 78 1.94 -0.58 18.51
N ILE A 79 2.36 -0.28 17.28
CA ILE A 79 1.81 -0.87 16.06
C ILE A 79 2.62 -2.10 15.68
N ASN A 80 1.95 -3.26 15.59
CA ASN A 80 2.55 -4.42 14.96
C ASN A 80 2.82 -4.11 13.49
N ILE A 81 4.00 -4.49 13.00
CA ILE A 81 4.42 -4.30 11.62
C ILE A 81 3.44 -4.94 10.60
N GLU A 82 2.70 -5.97 11.01
CA GLU A 82 1.65 -6.63 10.22
C GLU A 82 0.43 -5.72 10.04
N ASN A 83 0.09 -4.92 11.06
CA ASN A 83 -1.05 -3.99 11.05
C ASN A 83 -0.82 -2.73 10.20
N THR A 84 0.32 -2.65 9.51
CA THR A 84 0.61 -1.56 8.56
C THR A 84 0.26 -1.93 7.12
N GLU A 85 -0.38 -3.08 6.93
CA GLU A 85 -0.98 -3.45 5.65
C GLU A 85 -2.04 -2.43 5.21
N GLY A 86 -2.18 -2.20 3.91
CA GLY A 86 -3.09 -1.19 3.36
C GLY A 86 -2.59 0.25 3.42
N ILE A 87 -1.60 0.60 4.27
CA ILE A 87 -1.08 1.98 4.36
C ILE A 87 -0.55 2.50 3.01
N VAL A 88 0.08 1.62 2.23
CA VAL A 88 0.60 1.98 0.91
C VAL A 88 -0.50 2.46 -0.03
N ASP A 89 -1.75 2.03 0.14
CA ASP A 89 -2.83 2.42 -0.77
C ASP A 89 -3.18 3.91 -0.63
N TYR A 90 -2.97 4.51 0.55
CA TYR A 90 -3.16 5.95 0.77
C TYR A 90 -2.20 6.81 -0.05
N SER A 91 -1.02 6.30 -0.40
CA SER A 91 -0.09 7.02 -1.28
C SER A 91 -0.66 7.23 -2.69
N LEU A 92 -1.70 6.48 -3.10
CA LEU A 92 -2.39 6.70 -4.37
C LEU A 92 -3.60 7.65 -4.29
N PHE A 93 -3.96 8.17 -3.11
CA PHE A 93 -5.21 8.92 -2.95
C PHE A 93 -5.12 10.34 -3.49
N LEU A 94 -3.90 10.92 -3.53
CA LEU A 94 -3.71 12.26 -4.06
C LEU A 94 -3.92 12.27 -5.58
N LYS A 95 -4.76 13.19 -6.06
CA LYS A 95 -5.08 13.34 -7.48
C LYS A 95 -3.79 13.59 -8.29
N GLY A 96 -3.61 12.85 -9.37
CA GLY A 96 -2.47 12.98 -10.28
C GLY A 96 -1.30 12.06 -9.95
N VAL A 97 -1.27 11.45 -8.76
CA VAL A 97 -0.26 10.44 -8.42
C VAL A 97 -0.37 9.24 -9.35
N LYS A 98 0.77 8.83 -9.91
CA LYS A 98 0.93 7.65 -10.75
C LYS A 98 1.55 6.48 -9.99
N VAL A 99 2.45 6.78 -9.05
CA VAL A 99 3.18 5.78 -8.25
C VAL A 99 3.10 6.12 -6.78
N GLY A 100 2.72 5.12 -5.99
CA GLY A 100 2.67 5.15 -4.55
C GLY A 100 3.72 4.21 -3.95
N ILE A 101 4.44 4.67 -2.93
CA ILE A 101 5.54 3.92 -2.32
C ILE A 101 5.37 3.89 -0.80
N LEU A 102 5.65 2.73 -0.20
CA LEU A 102 5.81 2.59 1.23
C LEU A 102 7.20 2.01 1.52
N PHE A 103 8.05 2.82 2.12
CA PHE A 103 9.33 2.40 2.69
C PHE A 103 9.12 2.00 4.13
N LYS A 104 9.54 0.79 4.50
CA LYS A 104 9.39 0.26 5.85
C LYS A 104 10.72 -0.27 6.35
N GLU A 105 11.23 0.33 7.41
CA GLU A 105 12.43 -0.14 8.09
C GLU A 105 12.14 -1.44 8.85
N ILE A 106 12.81 -2.52 8.45
CA ILE A 106 12.72 -3.83 9.10
C ILE A 106 13.85 -4.01 10.12
N ALA A 107 15.05 -3.53 9.76
CA ALA A 107 16.24 -3.45 10.59
C ALA A 107 17.11 -2.28 10.09
N PRO A 108 18.15 -1.85 10.82
CA PRO A 108 18.99 -0.70 10.42
C PRO A 108 19.56 -0.79 9.01
N ASP A 109 19.81 -2.00 8.50
CA ASP A 109 20.35 -2.30 7.17
C ASP A 109 19.35 -3.03 6.25
N LYS A 110 18.06 -3.03 6.59
CA LYS A 110 17.05 -3.81 5.88
C LYS A 110 15.74 -3.04 5.73
N THR A 111 15.34 -2.81 4.49
CA THR A 111 14.15 -2.03 4.14
C THR A 111 13.21 -2.83 3.25
N LYS A 112 11.95 -2.97 3.66
CA LYS A 112 10.87 -3.51 2.82
C LYS A 112 10.23 -2.36 2.05
N VAL A 113 10.07 -2.54 0.75
CA VAL A 113 9.46 -1.54 -0.13
C VAL A 113 8.19 -2.14 -0.72
N SER A 114 7.07 -1.45 -0.54
CA SER A 114 5.82 -1.78 -1.21
C SER A 114 5.52 -0.70 -2.24
N LEU A 115 5.16 -1.13 -3.43
CA LEU A 115 4.91 -0.26 -4.57
C LEU A 115 3.48 -0.46 -5.06
N ARG A 116 2.86 0.66 -5.45
CA ARG A 116 1.55 0.73 -6.06
C ARG A 116 1.62 1.63 -7.28
N SER A 117 0.82 1.33 -8.29
CA SER A 117 0.67 2.21 -9.45
C SER A 117 -0.78 2.38 -9.85
N GLN A 118 -1.06 3.51 -10.49
CA GLN A 118 -2.29 3.78 -11.20
C GLN A 118 -2.13 3.43 -12.69
N ASN A 119 -3.23 3.09 -13.34
CA ASN A 119 -3.34 2.90 -14.80
C ASN A 119 -2.41 1.80 -15.37
N ASN A 120 -1.61 2.15 -16.39
CA ASN A 120 -0.87 1.20 -17.23
C ASN A 120 0.60 1.03 -16.86
N LEU A 121 1.09 1.70 -15.82
CA LEU A 121 2.46 1.53 -15.39
C LEU A 121 2.62 0.21 -14.64
N ASP A 122 3.41 -0.71 -15.21
CA ASP A 122 3.70 -2.01 -14.62
C ASP A 122 4.78 -1.89 -13.54
N ILE A 123 4.34 -1.71 -12.30
CA ILE A 123 5.21 -1.53 -11.13
C ILE A 123 5.97 -2.82 -10.76
N SER A 124 5.53 -3.98 -11.25
CA SER A 124 6.23 -5.25 -11.02
C SER A 124 7.60 -5.28 -11.72
N LYS A 125 7.76 -4.58 -12.84
CA LYS A 125 9.04 -4.48 -13.55
C LYS A 125 10.08 -3.71 -12.72
N ILE A 126 9.66 -2.64 -12.05
CA ILE A 126 10.51 -1.87 -11.14
C ILE A 126 10.88 -2.73 -9.93
N ALA A 127 9.94 -3.45 -9.33
CA ALA A 127 10.24 -4.34 -8.21
C ALA A 127 11.24 -5.45 -8.57
N LYS A 128 11.14 -6.02 -9.78
CA LYS A 128 12.07 -7.05 -10.28
C LYS A 128 13.50 -6.55 -10.42
N ALA A 129 13.72 -5.27 -10.77
CA ALA A 129 15.06 -4.68 -10.80
C ALA A 129 15.77 -4.71 -9.43
N PHE A 130 14.99 -4.84 -8.36
CA PHE A 130 15.47 -4.96 -6.97
C PHE A 130 15.33 -6.38 -6.41
N GLY A 131 15.20 -7.40 -7.26
CA GLY A 131 15.03 -8.80 -6.84
C GLY A 131 13.68 -9.10 -6.17
N GLY A 132 12.69 -8.22 -6.34
CA GLY A 132 11.32 -8.40 -5.86
C GLY A 132 10.38 -8.94 -6.94
N GLY A 133 9.09 -8.68 -6.75
CA GLY A 133 8.04 -9.13 -7.66
C GLY A 133 6.63 -8.71 -7.24
N GLY A 134 5.63 -9.18 -7.97
CA GLY A 134 4.21 -8.90 -7.71
C GLY A 134 3.40 -8.76 -9.00
N HIS A 135 2.29 -8.04 -8.91
CA HIS A 135 1.35 -7.78 -10.00
C HIS A 135 1.61 -6.40 -10.63
N LYS A 136 1.00 -6.18 -11.80
CA LYS A 136 1.13 -4.93 -12.58
C LYS A 136 0.95 -3.66 -11.76
N ASN A 137 -0.02 -3.64 -10.84
CA ASN A 137 -0.36 -2.45 -10.04
C ASN A 137 0.06 -2.52 -8.57
N ALA A 138 0.64 -3.65 -8.13
CA ALA A 138 0.98 -3.91 -6.74
C ALA A 138 2.16 -4.86 -6.67
N ALA A 139 3.33 -4.36 -6.27
CA ALA A 139 4.55 -5.14 -6.17
C ALA A 139 5.37 -4.73 -4.95
N GLY A 140 6.46 -5.44 -4.68
CA GLY A 140 7.36 -5.08 -3.61
C GLY A 140 8.70 -5.80 -3.69
N CYS A 141 9.66 -5.32 -2.91
CA CYS A 141 10.99 -5.90 -2.78
C CYS A 141 11.50 -5.74 -1.34
N LEU A 142 12.52 -6.52 -1.01
CA LEU A 142 13.24 -6.43 0.27
C LEU A 142 14.70 -6.08 -0.02
N LEU A 143 15.10 -4.89 0.38
CA LEU A 143 16.44 -4.38 0.16
C LEU A 143 17.31 -4.57 1.39
N ARG A 144 18.54 -5.06 1.20
CA ARG A 144 19.57 -5.16 2.26
C ARG A 144 20.39 -3.87 2.33
N VAL A 145 19.70 -2.75 2.50
CA VAL A 145 20.28 -1.43 2.76
C VAL A 145 19.40 -0.68 3.76
N ASN A 146 19.99 0.33 4.40
CA ASN A 146 19.26 1.24 5.28
C ASN A 146 18.18 2.04 4.53
N LEU A 147 17.28 2.64 5.30
CA LEU A 147 16.09 3.33 4.79
C LEU A 147 16.43 4.45 3.81
N GLU A 148 17.41 5.30 4.14
CA GLU A 148 17.79 6.45 3.31
C GLU A 148 18.39 6.01 1.96
N LYS A 149 19.24 4.98 1.98
CA LYS A 149 19.78 4.40 0.73
C LYS A 149 18.68 3.73 -0.09
N ALA A 150 17.74 3.03 0.56
CA ALA A 150 16.59 2.43 -0.12
C ALA A 150 15.72 3.50 -0.81
N LYS A 151 15.39 4.59 -0.11
CA LYS A 151 14.67 5.74 -0.70
C LYS A 151 15.36 6.23 -1.95
N LYS A 152 16.66 6.55 -1.85
CA LYS A 152 17.44 7.10 -2.96
C LYS A 152 17.45 6.19 -4.20
N ILE A 153 17.73 4.89 -4.04
CA ILE A 153 17.86 3.99 -5.20
C ILE A 153 16.50 3.67 -5.84
N VAL A 154 15.45 3.50 -5.03
CA VAL A 154 14.10 3.18 -5.53
C VAL A 154 13.49 4.38 -6.25
N LEU A 155 13.57 5.57 -5.66
CA LEU A 155 13.09 6.79 -6.29
C LEU A 155 13.86 7.07 -7.58
N GLY A 156 15.18 6.91 -7.57
CA GLY A 156 16.02 7.05 -8.76
C GLY A 156 15.64 6.10 -9.91
N GLU A 157 15.21 4.88 -9.59
CA GLU A 157 14.72 3.93 -10.60
C GLU A 157 13.33 4.33 -11.11
N ILE A 158 12.38 4.65 -10.23
CA ILE A 158 11.01 5.02 -10.59
C ILE A 158 10.97 6.25 -11.51
N LYS A 159 11.84 7.24 -11.27
CA LYS A 159 11.93 8.46 -12.08
C LYS A 159 12.25 8.19 -13.56
N LYS A 160 12.83 7.03 -13.90
CA LYS A 160 13.07 6.63 -15.30
C LYS A 160 11.79 6.24 -16.05
N TRP A 161 10.67 6.08 -15.35
CA TRP A 161 9.42 5.54 -15.88
C TRP A 161 8.27 6.57 -15.92
N ILE A 162 8.50 7.81 -15.48
CA ILE A 162 7.45 8.82 -15.18
C ILE A 162 7.61 10.10 -15.99
#